data_AF-A0A7S7AMB1-F1
#
_entry.id   AF-A0A7S7AMB1-F1
#
_cell.length_a   1.000
_cell.length_b   1.000
_cell.length_c   1.000
_cell.angle_alpha   90.00
_cell.angle_beta   90.00
_cell.angle_gamma   90.00
#
_symmetry.space_group_name_H-M   'P 1'
#
loop_
_entity.id
_entity.type
_entity.pdbx_description
1 polymer ?
#
loop_
_entity_poly.entity_id
_entity_poly.type
_entity_poly.pdbx_seq_one_letter_code
_entity_poly.pdbx_strand_id
1 'polypeptide(L)' 'MIAEDETVAVFGQFTYTSVYAKNTFTSPFSIKAKVQNGLISYFQFMEDTYASASSFRVGGEWIIQQDADSAKNFKVSA' A
#
# COMPACT_ATOMS: atom_id res chain seq x y z
N MET A 1 5.36 15.64 -6.43
CA MET A 1 5.97 15.85 -5.11
C MET A 1 5.66 17.27 -4.69
N ILE A 2 5.25 17.44 -3.44
CA ILE A 2 4.96 18.75 -2.83
C ILE A 2 5.83 18.82 -1.58
N ALA A 3 6.45 19.96 -1.31
CA ALA A 3 7.29 20.16 -0.14
C ALA A 3 6.97 21.50 0.52
N GLU A 4 6.96 21.50 1.85
CA GLU A 4 6.76 22.67 2.70
C GLU A 4 7.59 22.47 3.97
N ASP A 5 8.48 23.42 4.26
CA ASP A 5 9.49 23.33 5.31
C ASP A 5 10.28 22.00 5.25
N GLU A 6 10.26 21.25 6.33
CA GLU A 6 10.91 19.94 6.45
C GLU A 6 10.02 18.80 5.93
N THR A 7 8.77 19.06 5.54
CA THR A 7 7.79 18.03 5.17
C THR A 7 7.73 17.85 3.66
N VAL A 8 7.75 16.59 3.21
CA VAL A 8 7.62 16.22 1.80
C VAL A 8 6.47 15.24 1.64
N ALA A 9 5.59 15.52 0.68
CA ALA A 9 4.56 14.61 0.21
C ALA A 9 4.93 14.11 -1.21
N VAL A 10 5.01 12.78 -1.35
CA VAL A 10 5.24 12.12 -2.65
C VAL A 10 4.02 11.27 -2.99
N PHE A 11 3.58 11.36 -4.23
CA PHE A 11 2.51 10.53 -4.77
C PHE A 11 3.05 9.88 -6.04
N GLY A 12 2.69 8.62 -6.26
CA GLY A 12 3.16 7.89 -7.42
C GLY A 12 2.49 6.53 -7.52
N GLN A 13 3.12 5.66 -8.29
CA GLN A 13 2.75 4.26 -8.42
C GLN A 13 3.98 3.39 -8.21
N PHE A 14 3.78 2.22 -7.62
CA PHE A 14 4.79 1.17 -7.58
C PHE A 14 4.22 -0.10 -8.19
N THR A 15 5.11 -0.95 -8.68
CA THR A 15 4.78 -2.29 -9.15
C THR A 15 5.60 -3.29 -8.35
N TYR A 16 4.94 -4.26 -7.74
CA TYR A 16 5.60 -5.39 -7.07
C TYR A 16 5.28 -6.68 -7.79
N THR A 17 6.28 -7.56 -7.82
CA THR A 17 6.12 -8.94 -8.25
C THR A 17 6.60 -9.85 -7.13
N SER A 18 5.71 -10.71 -6.63
CA SER A 18 6.08 -11.74 -5.66
C SER A 18 7.03 -12.74 -6.32
N VAL A 19 8.24 -12.89 -5.77
CA VAL A 19 9.23 -13.84 -6.31
C VAL A 19 8.74 -15.28 -6.21
N TYR A 20 8.00 -15.62 -5.15
CA TYR A 20 7.49 -16.97 -4.94
C TYR A 20 6.15 -17.20 -5.63
N ALA A 21 5.15 -16.35 -5.38
CA ALA A 21 3.80 -16.51 -5.93
C ALA A 21 3.68 -16.12 -7.41
N LYS A 22 4.67 -15.38 -7.95
CA LYS A 22 4.72 -14.88 -9.34
C LYS A 22 3.60 -13.91 -9.73
N ASN A 23 2.76 -13.52 -8.79
CA ASN A 23 1.75 -12.48 -8.98
C ASN A 23 2.42 -11.10 -9.04
N THR A 24 1.94 -10.25 -9.96
CA THR A 24 2.37 -8.86 -10.12
C THR A 24 1.18 -7.94 -9.90
N PHE A 25 1.36 -6.87 -9.14
CA PHE A 25 0.37 -5.82 -9.00
C PHE A 25 1.00 -4.43 -9.08
N THR A 26 0.21 -3.46 -9.53
CA THR A 26 0.58 -2.06 -9.57
C THR A 26 -0.41 -1.28 -8.72
N SER A 27 0.09 -0.49 -7.78
CA SER A 27 -0.75 0.30 -6.87
C SER A 27 -0.28 1.75 -6.83
N PRO A 28 -1.21 2.72 -6.70
CA PRO A 28 -0.83 4.05 -6.25
C PRO A 28 -0.24 3.99 -4.84
N PHE A 29 0.61 4.97 -4.52
CA PHE A 29 1.09 5.19 -3.17
C PHE A 29 1.08 6.66 -2.81
N SER A 30 1.09 6.93 -1.51
CA SER A 30 1.49 8.21 -0.95
C SER A 30 2.58 8.02 0.11
N ILE A 31 3.52 8.95 0.14
CA ILE A 31 4.56 9.02 1.17
C ILE A 31 4.49 10.39 1.82
N LYS A 32 4.47 10.40 3.16
CA LYS A 32 4.78 11.57 3.97
C LYS A 32 6.16 11.37 4.59
N ALA A 33 7.11 12.23 4.25
CA ALA A 33 8.46 12.21 4.81
C ALA A 33 8.77 13.52 5.53
N LYS A 34 9.72 13.48 6.48
CA LYS A 34 10.40 14.67 6.99
C LYS A 34 11.88 14.61 6.67
N VAL A 35 12.46 15.72 6.23
CA VAL A 35 13.88 15.85 5.90
C VAL A 35 14.50 16.95 6.76
N GLN A 36 15.52 16.58 7.54
CA GLN A 36 16.23 17.45 8.48
C GLN A 36 17.72 17.31 8.24
N ASN A 37 18.42 18.44 8.05
CA ASN A 37 19.85 18.46 7.75
C ASN A 37 20.25 17.55 6.57
N GLY A 38 19.38 17.48 5.55
CA GLY A 38 19.59 16.63 4.36
C GLY A 38 19.31 15.13 4.56
N LEU A 39 18.81 14.71 5.72
CA LEU A 39 18.52 13.31 6.03
C LEU A 39 17.02 13.09 6.28
N ILE A 40 16.50 11.93 5.89
CA ILE A 40 15.10 11.55 6.18
C ILE A 40 15.01 11.18 7.67
N SER A 41 14.26 11.97 8.46
CA SER A 41 14.03 11.71 9.88
C SER A 41 12.68 11.06 10.16
N TYR A 42 11.76 11.06 9.19
CA TYR A 42 10.46 10.39 9.27
C TYR A 42 10.04 9.90 7.89
N PHE A 43 9.40 8.72 7.83
CA PHE A 43 8.90 8.14 6.60
C PHE A 43 7.63 7.32 6.87
N GLN A 44 6.50 7.77 6.31
CA GLN A 44 5.23 7.07 6.34
C GLN A 44 4.81 6.76 4.91
N PHE A 45 4.63 5.48 4.62
CA PHE A 45 4.20 4.96 3.33
C PHE A 45 2.77 4.42 3.44
N MET A 46 1.92 4.83 2.51
CA MET A 46 0.55 4.34 2.40
C MET A 46 0.32 3.77 0.99
N GLU A 47 -0.35 2.63 0.96
CA GLU A 47 -0.58 1.83 -0.24
C GLU A 47 -1.86 0.99 -0.09
N ASP A 48 -2.26 0.29 -1.14
CA ASP A 48 -3.40 -0.64 -1.10
C ASP A 48 -3.00 -1.98 -0.44
N THR A 49 -3.10 -2.01 0.87
CA THR A 49 -2.69 -3.16 1.68
C THR A 49 -3.42 -4.46 1.34
N TYR A 50 -4.66 -4.42 0.85
CA TYR A 50 -5.35 -5.63 0.46
C TYR A 50 -4.83 -6.18 -0.87
N ALA A 51 -4.59 -5.33 -1.87
CA ALA A 51 -3.99 -5.73 -3.14
C ALA A 51 -2.55 -6.20 -2.96
N SER A 52 -1.78 -5.52 -2.11
CA SER A 52 -0.43 -5.95 -1.76
C SER A 52 -0.44 -7.31 -1.09
N ALA A 53 -1.22 -7.48 -0.03
CA ALA A 53 -1.28 -8.75 0.69
C ALA A 53 -1.83 -9.91 -0.16
N SER A 54 -2.72 -9.67 -1.13
CA SER A 54 -3.15 -10.73 -2.05
C SER A 54 -2.05 -11.16 -3.00
N SER A 55 -1.26 -10.21 -3.53
CA SER A 55 -0.19 -10.52 -4.48
C SER A 55 0.93 -11.42 -3.93
N PHE A 56 1.11 -11.47 -2.61
CA PHE A 56 2.12 -12.35 -1.99
C PHE A 56 1.58 -13.74 -1.60
N ARG A 57 0.29 -14.00 -1.77
CA ARG A 57 -0.32 -15.31 -1.43
C ARG A 57 -0.30 -16.25 -2.63
N VAL A 58 -0.22 -17.55 -2.34
CA VAL A 58 -0.31 -18.63 -3.34
C VAL A 58 -1.74 -19.15 -3.51
N GLY A 59 -2.60 -18.90 -2.53
CA GLY A 59 -3.98 -19.38 -2.52
C GLY A 59 -4.75 -18.87 -1.30
N GLY A 60 -6.04 -19.19 -1.29
CA GLY A 60 -6.95 -18.82 -0.22
C GLY A 60 -7.76 -17.57 -0.54
N GLU A 61 -8.81 -17.40 0.26
CA GLU A 61 -9.83 -16.38 0.08
C GLU A 61 -10.31 -15.94 1.45
N TRP A 62 -10.59 -14.65 1.59
CA TRP A 62 -11.23 -14.13 2.78
C TRP A 62 -12.27 -13.07 2.42
N ILE A 63 -13.24 -12.95 3.30
CA ILE A 63 -14.22 -11.86 3.31
C ILE A 63 -13.71 -10.85 4.34
N ILE A 64 -13.55 -9.60 3.94
CA ILE A 64 -13.22 -8.50 4.85
C ILE A 64 -14.50 -7.97 5.50
N GLN A 65 -14.60 -8.09 6.83
CA GLN A 65 -15.70 -7.55 7.63
C GLN A 65 -15.47 -6.07 7.97
N GLN A 66 -15.60 -5.20 6.97
CA GLN A 66 -15.38 -3.76 7.16
C GLN A 66 -16.59 -3.02 7.75
N ASP A 67 -17.77 -3.63 7.74
CA ASP A 67 -19.02 -3.04 8.22
C ASP A 67 -19.88 -4.10 8.91
N ALA A 68 -20.78 -3.67 9.78
CA ALA A 68 -21.78 -4.54 10.41
C ALA A 68 -22.81 -5.04 9.37
N ASP A 69 -23.08 -4.25 8.33
CA ASP A 69 -23.84 -4.68 7.17
C ASP A 69 -22.98 -5.58 6.26
N SER A 70 -23.28 -6.88 6.28
CA SER A 70 -22.54 -7.88 5.50
C SER A 70 -22.55 -7.64 3.99
N ALA A 71 -23.52 -6.88 3.45
CA ALA A 71 -23.58 -6.56 2.03
C ALA A 71 -22.44 -5.62 1.59
N LYS A 72 -21.82 -4.89 2.52
CA LYS A 72 -20.67 -4.02 2.26
C LYS A 72 -19.33 -4.73 2.42
N ASN A 73 -19.33 -5.97 2.90
CA ASN A 73 -18.11 -6.75 2.97
C ASN A 73 -17.64 -7.13 1.57
N PHE A 74 -16.33 -7.24 1.41
CA PHE A 74 -15.75 -7.58 0.10
C PHE A 74 -14.78 -8.74 0.23
N LYS A 75 -14.67 -9.47 -0.86
CA LYS A 75 -13.81 -10.62 -0.99
C LYS A 75 -12.46 -10.20 -1.53
N VAL A 76 -11.41 -10.80 -0.98
CA VAL A 76 -10.06 -10.71 -1.54
C VAL A 76 -9.54 -12.13 -1.69
N SER A 77 -8.93 -12.39 -2.84
CA SER A 77 -8.42 -13.71 -3.23
C SER A 77 -6.95 -13.59 -3.63
N ALA A 78 -6.20 -14.66 -3.39
CA ALA A 78 -4.83 -14.82 -3.89
C ALA A 78 -4.78 -15.10 -5.40
#